data_AF-A0A3B8X260-F1
#
_entry.id   AF-A0A3B8X260-F1
#
_cell.length_a   1.000
_cell.length_b   1.000
_cell.length_c   1.000
_cell.angle_alpha   90.00
_cell.angle_beta   90.00
_cell.angle_gamma   90.00
#
_symmetry.space_group_name_H-M   'P 1'
#
loop_
_entity.id
_entity.type
_entity.pdbx_description
1 polymer ?
#
loop_
_entity_poly.entity_id
_entity_poly.type
_entity_poly.pdbx_seq_one_letter_code
_entity_poly.pdbx_strand_id
1 'polypeptide(L)'
;MPSEAYPLRHDWQISEITELFEQPLNDLLFQAHQCHRAHFDVNEIQISTLLNVKTGACPEDCSYCSQSVRYDTGLQREKLMEVAEVVDAARAAQQAGATRFCMGAAWRS
;
A
#
# COMPACT_ATOMS: atom_id res chain seq x y z
N MET A 1 12.52 -18.24 11.64
CA MET A 1 13.09 -17.82 12.94
C MET A 1 13.61 -16.41 12.73
N PRO A 2 13.14 -15.39 13.45
CA PRO A 2 13.68 -14.04 13.31
C PRO A 2 15.19 -14.05 13.61
N SER A 3 15.97 -13.33 12.81
CA SER A 3 17.43 -13.33 12.92
C SER A 3 17.89 -12.57 14.16
N GLU A 4 18.82 -13.14 14.92
CA GLU A 4 19.47 -12.45 16.05
C GLU A 4 20.20 -11.17 15.62
N ALA A 5 20.66 -11.10 14.36
CA ALA A 5 21.30 -9.91 13.81
C ALA A 5 20.32 -8.77 13.52
N TYR A 6 19.02 -9.07 13.38
CA TYR A 6 17.97 -8.09 13.09
C TYR A 6 16.73 -8.36 13.96
N PRO A 7 16.81 -8.15 15.28
CA PRO A 7 15.69 -8.42 16.17
C PRO A 7 14.51 -7.49 15.88
N LEU A 8 13.29 -8.03 15.99
CA LEU A 8 12.07 -7.22 15.88
C LEU A 8 11.96 -6.29 17.10
N ARG A 9 11.99 -4.98 16.85
CA ARG A 9 11.90 -3.92 17.86
C ARG A 9 10.61 -3.11 17.71
N HIS A 10 10.09 -2.61 18.83
CA HIS A 10 8.86 -1.80 18.90
C HIS A 10 9.07 -0.47 19.65
N ASP A 11 10.31 -0.12 19.99
CA ASP A 11 10.68 0.94 20.94
C ASP A 11 11.48 2.09 20.30
N TRP A 12 11.36 2.25 18.98
CA TRP A 12 12.10 3.23 18.20
C TRP A 12 11.88 4.67 18.67
N GLN A 13 12.98 5.37 18.91
CA GLN A 13 13.01 6.81 19.13
C GLN A 13 13.16 7.58 17.81
N ILE A 14 12.67 8.82 17.78
CA ILE A 14 12.78 9.68 16.58
C ILE A 14 14.23 9.84 16.14
N SER A 15 15.18 10.01 17.08
CA SER A 15 16.60 10.14 16.76
C SER A 15 17.17 8.93 16.04
N GLU A 16 16.84 7.71 16.49
CA GLU A 16 17.28 6.47 15.85
C GLU A 16 16.75 6.34 14.42
N ILE A 17 15.51 6.80 14.17
CA ILE A 17 14.93 6.80 12.83
C ILE A 17 15.63 7.84 11.96
N THR A 18 15.86 9.05 12.46
CA THR A 18 16.57 10.11 11.74
C THR A 18 17.96 9.66 11.32
N GLU A 19 18.69 8.95 12.19
CA GLU A 19 20.00 8.39 11.86
C GLU A 19 19.94 7.46 10.63
N LEU A 20 18.88 6.63 10.49
CA LEU A 20 18.69 5.80 9.29
C LEU A 20 18.49 6.62 8.02
N PHE A 21 17.75 7.73 8.09
CA PHE A 21 17.55 8.62 6.94
C PHE A 21 18.83 9.37 6.53
N GLU A 22 19.75 9.58 7.47
CA GLU A 22 21.02 10.28 7.26
C GLU A 22 22.16 9.35 6.83
N GLN A 23 21.97 8.03 6.86
CA GLN A 23 22.96 7.06 6.42
C GLN A 23 23.31 7.20 4.92
N PRO A 24 24.56 6.87 4.51
CA PRO A 24 24.88 6.71 3.11
C PRO A 24 23.95 5.69 2.44
N LEU A 25 23.32 6.09 1.35
CA LEU A 25 22.24 5.32 0.71
C LEU A 25 22.62 3.85 0.43
N ASN A 26 23.85 3.59 -0.04
CA ASN A 26 24.29 2.24 -0.37
C ASN A 26 24.44 1.35 0.87
N ASP A 27 24.86 1.91 2.00
CA ASP A 27 24.99 1.20 3.26
C ASP A 27 23.61 0.86 3.82
N LEU A 28 22.68 1.82 3.76
CA LEU A 28 21.28 1.62 4.14
C LEU A 28 20.60 0.54 3.29
N LEU A 29 20.81 0.56 1.97
CA LEU A 29 20.26 -0.48 1.06
C LEU A 29 20.80 -1.87 1.40
N PHE A 30 22.11 -1.98 1.67
CA PHE A 30 22.72 -3.25 2.07
C PHE A 30 22.11 -3.76 3.38
N GLN A 31 22.00 -2.91 4.41
CA GLN A 31 21.36 -3.25 5.68
C GLN A 31 19.89 -3.67 5.50
N ALA A 32 19.13 -2.98 4.64
CA ALA A 32 17.75 -3.31 4.34
C ALA A 32 17.62 -4.69 3.68
N HIS A 33 18.50 -5.02 2.73
CA HIS A 33 18.53 -6.35 2.10
C HIS A 33 18.85 -7.45 3.09
N GLN A 34 19.82 -7.24 3.98
CA GLN A 34 20.15 -8.22 5.02
C GLN A 34 18.97 -8.45 5.97
N CYS A 35 18.30 -7.38 6.42
CA CYS A 35 17.11 -7.47 7.27
C CYS A 35 15.95 -8.20 6.55
N HIS A 36 15.71 -7.90 5.27
CA HIS A 36 14.66 -8.53 4.49
C HIS A 36 14.88 -10.05 4.36
N ARG A 37 16.09 -10.49 3.98
CA ARG A 37 16.44 -11.91 3.83
C ARG A 37 16.43 -12.69 5.13
N ALA A 38 16.58 -12.00 6.26
CA ALA A 38 16.48 -12.58 7.59
C ALA A 38 15.03 -12.92 8.01
N HIS A 39 14.01 -12.31 7.38
CA HIS A 39 12.62 -12.41 7.85
C HIS A 39 11.62 -12.90 6.80
N PHE A 40 11.95 -12.77 5.52
CA PHE A 40 11.06 -13.11 4.41
C PHE A 40 11.72 -14.16 3.50
N ASP A 41 10.90 -14.88 2.74
CA ASP A 41 11.42 -15.64 1.60
C ASP A 41 12.00 -14.65 0.59
N VAL A 42 13.29 -14.83 0.30
CA VAL A 42 14.14 -13.89 -0.44
C VAL A 42 13.59 -13.55 -1.82
N ASN A 43 12.90 -14.49 -2.47
CA ASN A 43 12.45 -14.34 -3.85
C ASN A 43 10.92 -14.44 -3.99
N GLU A 44 10.18 -14.42 -2.88
CA GLU A 44 8.73 -14.40 -2.89
C GLU A 44 8.20 -12.97 -2.89
N ILE A 45 7.14 -12.72 -3.68
CA ILE A 45 6.48 -11.41 -3.75
C ILE A 45 4.99 -11.60 -3.56
N GLN A 46 4.39 -10.80 -2.68
CA GLN A 46 2.94 -10.76 -2.51
C GLN A 46 2.27 -9.90 -3.61
N ILE A 47 1.40 -10.50 -4.41
CA ILE A 47 0.68 -9.81 -5.49
C ILE A 47 -0.71 -9.42 -5.02
N SER A 48 -1.03 -8.13 -5.07
CA SER A 48 -2.34 -7.58 -4.69
C SER A 48 -2.94 -6.77 -5.84
N THR A 49 -4.24 -6.93 -6.08
CA THR A 49 -5.00 -6.15 -7.07
C THR A 49 -6.00 -5.26 -6.35
N LEU A 50 -6.07 -3.99 -6.74
CA LEU A 50 -7.00 -3.01 -6.18
C LEU A 50 -8.02 -2.57 -7.22
N LEU A 51 -9.27 -2.38 -6.77
CA LEU A 51 -10.35 -1.78 -7.53
C LEU A 51 -10.96 -0.61 -6.75
N ASN A 52 -11.19 0.51 -7.43
CA ASN A 52 -12.01 1.58 -6.88
C ASN A 52 -13.48 1.19 -6.99
N VAL A 53 -14.09 0.77 -5.89
CA VAL A 53 -15.52 0.42 -5.86
C VAL A 53 -16.41 1.65 -5.89
N LYS A 54 -15.87 2.84 -5.58
CA LYS A 54 -16.53 4.15 -5.75
C LYS A 54 -15.47 5.21 -6.06
N THR A 55 -15.60 5.90 -7.18
CA THR A 55 -14.58 6.84 -7.69
C THR A 55 -15.03 8.29 -7.60
N GLY A 56 -14.14 9.16 -7.10
CA GLY A 56 -14.33 10.61 -7.11
C GLY A 56 -15.35 11.10 -6.09
N ALA A 57 -15.67 12.40 -6.12
CA ALA A 57 -16.61 13.02 -5.19
C ALA A 57 -16.31 12.80 -3.69
N CYS A 58 -15.03 12.74 -3.31
CA CYS A 58 -14.61 12.63 -1.92
C CYS A 58 -14.68 14.00 -1.23
N PRO A 59 -15.31 14.14 -0.05
CA PRO A 59 -15.43 15.43 0.65
C PRO A 59 -14.12 15.92 1.29
N GLU A 60 -13.18 15.01 1.53
CA GLU A 60 -11.87 15.30 2.13
C GLU A 60 -11.05 16.23 1.23
N ASP A 61 -10.16 17.03 1.83
CA ASP A 61 -9.35 18.06 1.18
C ASP A 61 -7.87 17.68 1.07
N CYS A 62 -7.59 16.37 0.91
CA CYS A 62 -6.22 15.89 0.72
C CYS A 62 -5.61 16.51 -0.55
N SER A 63 -4.58 17.34 -0.37
CA SER A 63 -3.95 18.15 -1.43
C SER A 63 -3.36 17.35 -2.60
N TYR A 64 -3.05 16.07 -2.37
CA TYR A 64 -2.50 15.15 -3.36
C TYR A 64 -3.55 14.26 -4.03
N CYS A 65 -4.79 14.23 -3.53
CA CYS A 65 -5.78 13.25 -3.96
C CYS A 65 -6.62 13.77 -5.12
N SER A 66 -6.55 13.07 -6.27
CA SER A 66 -7.33 13.44 -7.47
C SER A 66 -8.85 13.25 -7.31
N GLN A 67 -9.28 12.54 -6.26
CA GLN A 67 -10.69 12.19 -6.03
C GLN A 67 -11.43 13.20 -5.15
N SER A 68 -10.73 14.19 -4.58
CA SER A 68 -11.33 15.26 -3.77
C SER A 68 -12.24 16.16 -4.60
N VAL A 69 -13.40 16.53 -4.06
CA VAL A 69 -14.29 17.54 -4.66
C VAL A 69 -13.73 18.96 -4.59
N ARG A 70 -12.66 19.18 -3.81
CA ARG A 70 -12.09 20.51 -3.58
C ARG A 70 -11.22 20.97 -4.75
N TYR A 71 -10.82 20.06 -5.63
CA TYR A 71 -9.93 20.32 -6.74
C TYR A 71 -10.58 19.90 -8.06
N ASP A 72 -10.36 20.67 -9.13
CA ASP A 72 -10.77 20.28 -10.47
C ASP A 72 -9.64 19.49 -11.13
N THR A 73 -9.85 18.18 -11.24
CA THR A 73 -8.86 17.20 -11.71
C THR A 73 -9.28 16.53 -13.02
N GLY A 74 -10.45 16.89 -13.57
CA GLY A 74 -11.04 16.21 -14.73
C GLY A 74 -11.50 14.76 -14.47
N LEU A 75 -11.44 14.28 -13.22
CA LEU A 75 -11.81 12.91 -12.87
C LEU A 75 -13.32 12.68 -13.08
N GLN A 76 -13.64 11.65 -13.86
CA GLN A 76 -15.02 11.18 -14.01
C GLN A 76 -15.50 10.50 -12.73
N ARG A 77 -16.69 10.88 -12.28
CA ARG A 77 -17.27 10.38 -11.04
C ARG A 77 -18.06 9.13 -11.33
N GLU A 78 -17.82 8.10 -10.55
CA GLU A 78 -18.54 6.83 -10.65
C GLU A 78 -19.24 6.56 -9.33
N LYS A 79 -20.45 6.01 -9.42
CA LYS A 79 -21.20 5.58 -8.24
C LYS A 79 -20.53 4.36 -7.63
N LEU A 80 -21.01 3.98 -6.45
CA LEU A 80 -20.64 2.70 -5.85
C LEU A 80 -21.07 1.58 -6.80
N MET A 81 -20.13 0.68 -7.12
CA MET A 81 -20.35 -0.51 -7.94
C MET A 81 -21.32 -1.48 -7.27
N GLU A 82 -22.01 -2.27 -8.08
CA GLU A 82 -22.85 -3.35 -7.55
C GLU A 82 -21.98 -4.48 -7.00
N VAL A 83 -22.45 -5.14 -5.93
CA VAL A 83 -21.69 -6.22 -5.27
C VAL A 83 -21.30 -7.33 -6.25
N ALA A 84 -22.19 -7.67 -7.18
CA ALA A 84 -21.91 -8.66 -8.22
C ALA A 84 -20.71 -8.27 -9.10
N GLU A 85 -20.64 -7.00 -9.52
CA GLU A 85 -19.52 -6.50 -10.34
C GLU A 85 -18.19 -6.54 -9.57
N VAL A 86 -18.23 -6.20 -8.27
CA VAL A 86 -17.04 -6.26 -7.39
C VAL A 86 -16.57 -7.71 -7.21
N VAL A 87 -17.50 -8.65 -7.02
CA VAL A 87 -17.19 -10.09 -6.89
C VAL A 87 -16.62 -10.65 -8.19
N ASP A 88 -17.15 -10.26 -9.34
CA ASP A 88 -16.62 -10.71 -10.63
C ASP A 88 -15.23 -10.14 -10.91
N ALA A 89 -14.97 -8.88 -10.55
CA ALA A 89 -13.63 -8.30 -10.60
C ALA A 89 -12.65 -9.00 -9.65
N ALA A 90 -13.07 -9.34 -8.44
CA ALA A 90 -12.27 -10.11 -7.48
C ALA A 90 -11.91 -11.51 -8.02
N ARG A 91 -12.87 -12.21 -8.64
CA ARG A 91 -12.63 -13.51 -9.29
C ARG A 91 -11.65 -13.38 -10.46
N ALA A 92 -11.81 -12.36 -11.29
CA ALA A 92 -10.88 -12.10 -12.39
C ALA A 92 -9.46 -11.81 -11.86
N ALA A 93 -9.32 -11.03 -10.78
CA ALA A 93 -8.03 -10.77 -10.14
C ALA A 93 -7.38 -12.04 -9.57
N GLN A 94 -8.17 -12.90 -8.93
CA GLN A 94 -7.69 -14.20 -8.44
C GLN A 94 -7.20 -15.09 -9.59
N GLN A 95 -7.95 -15.16 -10.69
CA GLN A 95 -7.56 -15.90 -11.89
C GLN A 95 -6.29 -15.33 -12.54
N ALA A 96 -6.06 -14.02 -12.43
CA ALA A 96 -4.84 -13.36 -12.85
C ALA A 96 -3.65 -13.55 -11.88
N GLY A 97 -3.82 -14.30 -10.79
CA GLY A 97 -2.75 -14.66 -9.85
C GLY A 97 -2.63 -13.73 -8.63
N ALA A 98 -3.56 -12.82 -8.41
CA ALA A 98 -3.57 -12.01 -7.19
C ALA A 98 -3.90 -12.87 -5.96
N THR A 99 -3.12 -12.69 -4.88
CA THR A 99 -3.38 -13.36 -3.59
C THR A 99 -4.21 -12.50 -2.65
N ARG A 100 -4.35 -11.20 -2.95
CA ARG A 100 -5.19 -10.24 -2.21
C ARG A 100 -5.93 -9.32 -3.17
N PHE A 101 -7.23 -9.12 -2.90
CA PHE A 101 -8.06 -8.13 -3.59
C PHE A 101 -8.41 -6.98 -2.64
N CYS A 102 -8.17 -5.75 -3.06
CA CYS A 102 -8.36 -4.54 -2.25
C CYS A 102 -9.47 -3.68 -2.85
N MET A 103 -10.39 -3.20 -2.01
CA MET A 103 -11.47 -2.31 -2.42
C MET A 103 -11.18 -0.90 -1.89
N GLY A 104 -11.11 0.08 -2.79
CA GLY A 104 -10.95 1.49 -2.46
C GLY A 104 -12.25 2.26 -2.70
N ALA A 105 -12.68 3.09 -1.75
CA ALA A 105 -13.85 3.95 -1.91
C ALA A 105 -13.49 5.41 -1.61
N ALA A 106 -13.84 6.31 -2.51
CA ALA A 106 -13.81 7.76 -2.25
C ALA A 106 -14.97 8.16 -1.33
N TRP A 107 -14.83 7.86 -0.04
CA TRP A 107 -15.87 7.99 0.97
C TRP A 107 -15.32 8.67 2.22
N ARG A 108 -16.20 9.15 3.09
CA ARG A 108 -15.87 9.56 4.46
C ARG A 108 -16.69 8.73 5.45
N SER A 109 -16.03 7.99 6.32
CA SER A 109 -16.66 7.27 7.44
C SER A 109 -17.37 8.22 8.40
#